data_AF-A0A3C1FPI9-F1
#
_entry.id   AF-A0A3C1FPI9-F1
#
_cell.length_a   1.000
_cell.length_b   1.000
_cell.length_c   1.000
_cell.angle_alpha   90.00
_cell.angle_beta   90.00
_cell.angle_gamma   90.00
#
_symmetry.space_group_name_H-M   'P 1'
#
loop_
_entity.id
_entity.type
_entity.pdbx_description
1 polymer ?
#
loop_
_entity_poly.entity_id
_entity_poly.type
_entity_poly.pdbx_seq_one_letter_code
_entity_poly.pdbx_strand_id
1 'polypeptide(L)'
;MALPPNPNTFANNPLDRVSYKRVNADWVAGQLKNPDAFILPTWREDPFILPPAKSGEAPEVGFMRPGMFADSIAKGATVLFLGLDHKERPYFAIDLSAEPDPSQEGALKGFGEFTDLRSIAPQIAAADAAIAAQAKAILKWHSTHQFCSACGEKS
;
A
#
# COMPACT_ATOMS: atom_id res chain seq x y z
N MET A 1 -26.89 8.39 -17.19
CA MET A 1 -26.62 6.95 -17.40
C MET A 1 -25.36 6.63 -16.62
N ALA A 2 -25.41 5.75 -15.62
CA ALA A 2 -24.19 5.33 -14.93
C ALA A 2 -23.29 4.57 -15.92
N LEU A 3 -21.99 4.82 -15.88
CA LEU A 3 -21.04 4.08 -16.73
C LEU A 3 -21.05 2.60 -16.31
N PRO A 4 -20.89 1.66 -17.28
CA PRO A 4 -20.77 0.25 -16.95
C PRO A 4 -19.55 0.01 -16.04
N PRO A 5 -19.60 -0.99 -15.15
CA PRO A 5 -18.47 -1.36 -14.31
C PRO A 5 -17.24 -1.65 -15.17
N ASN A 6 -16.08 -1.12 -14.77
CA ASN A 6 -14.83 -1.39 -15.49
C ASN A 6 -14.49 -2.88 -15.32
N PRO A 7 -14.27 -3.64 -16.41
CA PRO A 7 -13.94 -5.06 -16.31
C PRO A 7 -12.55 -5.31 -15.70
N ASN A 8 -11.70 -4.28 -15.59
CA ASN A 8 -10.41 -4.37 -14.94
C ASN A 8 -10.52 -4.08 -13.44
N THR A 9 -10.39 -5.12 -12.61
CA THR A 9 -10.41 -5.06 -11.13
C THR A 9 -9.39 -4.09 -10.55
N PHE A 10 -8.29 -3.80 -11.26
CA PHE A 10 -7.23 -2.89 -10.79
C PHE A 10 -7.43 -1.44 -11.24
N ALA A 11 -8.51 -1.15 -11.97
CA ALA A 11 -8.88 0.21 -12.37
C ALA A 11 -9.75 0.89 -11.31
N ASN A 12 -10.07 2.18 -11.52
CA ASN A 12 -10.94 2.97 -10.64
C ASN A 12 -10.45 3.04 -9.18
N ASN A 13 -9.14 3.23 -8.99
CA ASN A 13 -8.60 3.57 -7.67
C ASN A 13 -9.35 4.80 -7.12
N PRO A 14 -10.01 4.70 -5.95
CA PRO A 14 -10.91 5.73 -5.44
C PRO A 14 -10.18 6.92 -4.81
N LEU A 15 -8.86 6.85 -4.64
CA LEU A 15 -8.09 7.91 -3.99
C LEU A 15 -7.90 9.10 -4.94
N ASP A 16 -8.11 10.31 -4.44
CA ASP A 16 -7.51 11.49 -5.05
C ASP A 16 -5.99 11.40 -4.82
N ARG A 17 -5.22 11.29 -5.91
CA ARG A 17 -3.77 11.13 -5.84
C ARG A 17 -3.06 12.38 -5.33
N VAL A 18 -3.72 13.55 -5.37
CA VAL A 18 -3.20 14.87 -4.95
C VAL A 18 -1.76 15.06 -5.42
N SER A 19 -1.49 14.74 -6.69
CA SER A 19 -0.11 14.57 -7.21
C SER A 19 0.73 15.83 -7.07
N TYR A 20 0.11 17.01 -7.20
CA TYR A 20 0.73 18.32 -7.07
C TYR A 20 1.31 18.62 -5.68
N LYS A 21 0.92 17.86 -4.63
CA LYS A 21 1.47 18.01 -3.27
C LYS A 21 2.66 17.09 -2.99
N ARG A 22 2.92 16.08 -3.82
CA ARG A 22 3.97 15.07 -3.57
C ARG A 22 5.39 15.64 -3.49
N VAL A 23 5.64 16.78 -4.14
CA VAL A 23 6.93 17.49 -4.08
C VAL A 23 7.17 18.19 -2.75
N ASN A 24 6.13 18.39 -1.94
CA ASN A 24 6.24 19.02 -0.64
C ASN A 24 6.44 17.94 0.44
N ALA A 25 7.70 17.69 0.78
CA ALA A 25 8.09 16.66 1.74
C ALA A 25 7.46 16.87 3.13
N ASP A 26 7.39 18.12 3.62
CA ASP A 26 6.80 18.45 4.92
C ASP A 26 5.30 18.15 4.96
N TRP A 27 4.59 18.44 3.87
CA TRP A 27 3.17 18.11 3.76
C TRP A 27 2.95 16.60 3.79
N VAL A 28 3.72 15.82 3.03
CA VAL A 28 3.63 14.35 3.03
C VAL A 28 3.95 13.78 4.41
N ALA A 29 5.01 14.27 5.06
CA ALA A 29 5.37 13.87 6.42
C ALA A 29 4.28 14.23 7.44
N GLY A 30 3.60 15.36 7.25
CA GLY A 30 2.43 15.74 8.03
C GLY A 30 1.26 14.79 7.85
N GLN A 31 0.98 14.36 6.61
CA GLN A 31 -0.08 13.39 6.33
C GLN A 31 0.19 12.01 6.97
N LEU A 32 1.45 11.59 7.04
CA LEU A 32 1.81 10.31 7.68
C LEU A 32 1.56 10.31 9.19
N LYS A 33 1.62 11.50 9.83
CA LYS A 33 1.33 11.69 11.25
C LYS A 33 -0.17 11.90 11.56
N ASN A 34 -1.02 11.94 10.54
CA ASN A 34 -2.46 12.09 10.72
C ASN A 34 -3.02 10.86 11.48
N PRO A 35 -3.81 11.03 12.56
CA PRO A 35 -4.37 9.91 13.32
C PRO A 35 -5.30 9.01 12.49
N ASP A 36 -5.91 9.55 11.43
CA ASP A 36 -6.79 8.82 10.53
C ASP A 36 -6.08 8.21 9.33
N ALA A 37 -4.75 8.38 9.22
CA ALA A 37 -3.98 7.79 8.14
C ALA A 37 -4.01 6.26 8.20
N PHE A 38 -3.91 5.68 7.01
CA PHE A 38 -3.76 4.26 6.77
C PHE A 38 -2.48 3.98 5.98
N ILE A 39 -1.86 2.84 6.25
CA ILE A 39 -0.72 2.35 5.52
C ILE A 39 -0.96 0.89 5.12
N LEU A 40 -0.74 0.58 3.84
CA LEU A 40 -0.77 -0.77 3.31
C LEU A 40 0.64 -1.38 3.43
N PRO A 41 0.85 -2.39 4.29
CA PRO A 41 2.09 -3.11 4.32
C PRO A 41 2.22 -3.97 3.08
N THR A 42 3.43 -4.00 2.52
CA THR A 42 3.80 -4.90 1.45
C THR A 42 5.09 -5.61 1.80
N TRP A 43 5.19 -6.88 1.42
CA TRP A 43 6.40 -7.67 1.58
C TRP A 43 6.65 -8.42 0.27
N ARG A 44 7.80 -8.18 -0.34
CA ARG A 44 8.18 -8.71 -1.67
C ARG A 44 7.09 -8.48 -2.71
N GLU A 45 6.54 -7.27 -2.73
CA GLU A 45 5.48 -6.79 -3.63
C GLU A 45 4.07 -7.31 -3.33
N ASP A 46 3.92 -8.20 -2.36
CA ASP A 46 2.62 -8.76 -2.00
C ASP A 46 1.98 -7.92 -0.89
N PRO A 47 0.72 -7.49 -1.07
CA PRO A 47 -0.01 -6.75 -0.05
C PRO A 47 -0.35 -7.65 1.14
N PHE A 48 -0.42 -7.04 2.32
CA PHE A 48 -0.95 -7.71 3.50
C PHE A 48 -2.47 -7.87 3.40
N ILE A 49 -2.94 -9.09 3.64
CA ILE A 49 -4.34 -9.49 3.56
C ILE A 49 -4.79 -9.97 4.95
N LEU A 50 -5.88 -9.40 5.42
CA LEU A 50 -6.55 -9.83 6.64
C LEU A 50 -7.50 -10.99 6.32
N PRO A 51 -7.59 -12.01 7.18
CA PRO A 51 -8.57 -13.06 7.02
C PRO A 51 -9.98 -12.49 7.20
N PRO A 52 -11.02 -13.17 6.67
CA PRO A 52 -12.40 -12.77 6.89
C PRO A 52 -12.73 -12.61 8.38
N ALA A 53 -13.42 -11.53 8.75
CA ALA A 53 -13.84 -11.32 10.14
C ALA A 53 -14.82 -12.39 10.62
N LYS A 54 -15.61 -12.95 9.70
CA LYS A 54 -16.49 -14.10 9.94
C LYS A 54 -16.39 -15.12 8.82
N SER A 55 -16.71 -16.37 9.16
CA SER A 55 -16.79 -17.46 8.17
C SER A 55 -17.78 -17.11 7.06
N GLY A 56 -17.32 -17.16 5.81
CA GLY A 56 -18.13 -16.85 4.62
C GLY A 56 -18.08 -15.39 4.15
N GLU A 57 -17.40 -14.51 4.89
CA GLU A 57 -17.06 -13.16 4.42
C GLU A 57 -15.80 -13.21 3.54
N ALA A 58 -15.60 -12.14 2.78
CA ALA A 58 -14.44 -11.99 1.92
C ALA A 58 -13.22 -11.54 2.76
N PRO A 59 -11.99 -11.93 2.38
CA PRO A 59 -10.79 -11.33 2.97
C PRO A 59 -10.71 -9.84 2.63
N GLU A 60 -9.91 -9.09 3.39
CA GLU A 60 -9.76 -7.64 3.22
C GLU A 60 -8.30 -7.25 3.05
N VAL A 61 -8.04 -6.16 2.34
CA VAL A 61 -6.69 -5.58 2.29
C VAL A 61 -6.38 -4.95 3.65
N GLY A 62 -5.25 -5.33 4.24
CA GLY A 62 -4.83 -4.90 5.57
C GLY A 62 -4.31 -3.47 5.60
N PHE A 63 -5.21 -2.49 5.59
CA PHE A 63 -4.89 -1.09 5.84
C PHE A 63 -4.68 -0.84 7.34
N MET A 64 -3.42 -0.70 7.75
CA MET A 64 -3.02 -0.61 9.15
C MET A 64 -2.73 0.84 9.56
N ARG A 65 -2.53 1.07 10.86
CA ARG A 65 -2.14 2.40 11.36
C ARG A 65 -0.63 2.64 11.18
N PRO A 66 -0.19 3.84 10.74
CA PRO A 66 1.23 4.15 10.57
C PRO A 66 2.10 3.89 11.81
N GLY A 67 1.54 4.10 13.01
CA GLY A 67 2.25 3.87 14.27
C GLY A 67 2.77 2.44 14.46
N MET A 68 2.16 1.43 13.80
CA MET A 68 2.64 0.05 13.86
C MET A 68 4.00 -0.16 13.17
N PHE A 69 4.42 0.76 12.31
CA PHE A 69 5.64 0.65 11.50
C PHE A 69 6.65 1.76 11.80
N ALA A 70 6.51 2.45 12.93
CA ALA A 70 7.42 3.53 13.32
C ALA A 70 8.90 3.08 13.29
N ASP A 71 9.18 1.86 13.77
CA ASP A 71 10.52 1.30 13.77
C ASP A 71 11.03 0.99 12.36
N SER A 72 10.21 0.38 11.50
CA SER A 72 10.56 0.10 10.09
C SER A 72 10.84 1.39 9.32
N ILE A 73 10.02 2.42 9.54
CA ILE A 73 10.20 3.76 8.96
C ILE A 73 11.51 4.38 9.44
N ALA A 74 11.80 4.29 10.74
CA ALA A 74 13.05 4.80 11.31
C ALA A 74 14.30 4.08 10.78
N LYS A 75 14.16 2.79 10.42
CA LYS A 75 15.21 1.99 9.75
C LYS A 75 15.35 2.28 8.25
N GLY A 76 14.51 3.15 7.69
CA GLY A 76 14.58 3.57 6.29
C GLY A 76 13.72 2.75 5.33
N ALA A 77 12.67 2.07 5.81
CA ALA A 77 11.69 1.44 4.93
C ALA A 77 11.08 2.46 3.97
N THR A 78 10.88 2.05 2.70
CA THR A 78 10.28 2.93 1.69
C THR A 78 8.81 3.13 2.02
N VAL A 79 8.40 4.38 2.23
CA VAL A 79 7.00 4.76 2.42
C VAL A 79 6.52 5.60 1.24
N LEU A 80 5.39 5.20 0.66
CA LEU A 80 4.80 5.81 -0.52
C LEU A 80 3.44 6.42 -0.19
N PHE A 81 3.25 7.70 -0.46
CA PHE A 81 1.92 8.33 -0.41
C PHE A 81 1.08 7.91 -1.63
N LEU A 82 -0.10 7.33 -1.38
CA LEU A 82 -1.01 6.84 -2.42
C LEU A 82 -2.05 7.88 -2.82
N GLY A 83 -2.57 8.64 -1.84
CA GLY A 83 -3.60 9.65 -2.05
C GLY A 83 -4.44 9.89 -0.80
N LEU A 84 -5.52 10.65 -0.97
CA LEU A 84 -6.56 10.89 0.02
C LEU A 84 -7.85 10.20 -0.41
N ASP A 85 -8.62 9.67 0.52
CA ASP A 85 -9.97 9.20 0.23
C ASP A 85 -11.00 10.35 0.24
N HIS A 86 -12.27 10.01 0.02
CA HIS A 86 -13.38 10.99 0.02
C HIS A 86 -13.62 11.69 1.37
N LYS A 87 -13.02 11.21 2.47
CA LYS A 87 -13.06 11.84 3.80
C LYS A 87 -11.74 12.55 4.12
N GLU A 88 -10.89 12.77 3.11
CA GLU A 88 -9.56 13.37 3.24
C GLU A 88 -8.60 12.56 4.12
N ARG A 89 -8.85 11.25 4.31
CA ARG A 89 -7.96 10.37 5.08
C ARG A 89 -6.76 9.97 4.24
N PRO A 90 -5.52 10.10 4.74
CA PRO A 90 -4.32 9.75 3.98
C PRO A 90 -4.12 8.25 3.86
N TYR A 91 -3.78 7.78 2.66
CA TYR A 91 -3.39 6.42 2.39
C TYR A 91 -1.93 6.35 1.94
N PHE A 92 -1.18 5.44 2.55
CA PHE A 92 0.21 5.16 2.26
C PHE A 92 0.40 3.67 1.94
N ALA A 93 1.57 3.33 1.40
CA ALA A 93 2.10 1.97 1.38
C ALA A 93 3.51 1.95 1.99
N ILE A 94 3.91 0.82 2.55
CA ILE A 94 5.26 0.59 3.06
C ILE A 94 5.83 -0.70 2.49
N ASP A 95 7.09 -0.65 2.08
CA ASP A 95 7.87 -1.82 1.67
C ASP A 95 8.66 -2.37 2.86
N LEU A 96 8.28 -3.57 3.32
CA LEU A 96 8.93 -4.28 4.42
C LEU A 96 9.85 -5.40 3.92
N SER A 97 10.16 -5.45 2.62
CA SER A 97 10.95 -6.55 2.01
C SER A 97 12.35 -6.74 2.58
N ALA A 98 12.88 -5.74 3.32
CA ALA A 98 14.16 -5.83 4.01
C ALA A 98 14.10 -6.58 5.35
N GLU A 99 12.90 -6.82 5.88
CA GLU A 99 12.68 -7.54 7.14
C GLU A 99 12.41 -9.04 6.89
N PRO A 100 12.67 -9.91 7.88
CA PRO A 100 12.04 -11.22 7.94
C PRO A 100 10.52 -11.08 7.84
N ASP A 101 9.82 -12.13 7.40
CA ASP A 101 8.38 -12.06 7.13
C ASP A 101 7.59 -11.42 8.30
N PRO A 102 7.07 -10.17 8.13
CA PRO A 102 6.42 -9.44 9.19
C PRO A 102 5.14 -10.10 9.73
N SER A 103 4.54 -11.02 8.95
CA SER A 103 3.34 -11.77 9.32
C SER A 103 3.65 -12.97 10.23
N GLN A 104 4.88 -13.46 10.20
CA GLN A 104 5.35 -14.56 11.06
C GLN A 104 6.05 -14.02 12.32
N GLU A 105 6.80 -12.94 12.14
CA GLU A 105 7.61 -12.30 13.16
C GLU A 105 7.52 -10.78 13.00
N GLY A 106 6.96 -10.07 13.97
CA GLY A 106 6.91 -8.60 13.95
C GLY A 106 5.51 -8.04 14.16
N ALA A 107 5.31 -6.80 13.68
CA ALA A 107 4.12 -5.99 13.98
C ALA A 107 2.81 -6.57 13.41
N LEU A 108 2.88 -7.49 12.45
CA LEU A 108 1.71 -8.07 11.77
C LEU A 108 1.44 -9.52 12.19
N LYS A 109 2.20 -10.05 13.14
CA LYS A 109 2.05 -11.43 13.60
C LYS A 109 0.64 -11.70 14.12
N GLY A 110 -0.02 -12.69 13.52
CA GLY A 110 -1.36 -13.12 13.91
C GLY A 110 -2.51 -12.27 13.38
N PHE A 111 -2.24 -11.24 12.57
CA PHE A 111 -3.29 -10.43 11.94
C PHE A 111 -3.71 -10.96 10.56
N GLY A 112 -2.83 -11.63 9.83
CA GLY A 112 -3.04 -12.01 8.44
C GLY A 112 -1.76 -12.48 7.76
N GLU A 113 -1.73 -12.44 6.43
CA GLU A 113 -0.61 -12.93 5.62
C GLU A 113 -0.36 -12.03 4.40
N PHE A 114 0.82 -12.15 3.78
CA PHE A 114 1.11 -11.50 2.50
C PHE A 114 0.72 -12.45 1.36
N THR A 115 -0.09 -11.96 0.42
CA THR A 115 -0.61 -12.80 -0.68
C THR A 115 -0.43 -12.11 -2.02
N ASP A 116 -0.10 -12.88 -3.06
CA ASP A 116 -0.03 -12.34 -4.41
C ASP A 116 -1.32 -11.60 -4.80
N LEU A 117 -1.16 -10.31 -5.13
CA LEU A 117 -2.27 -9.42 -5.45
C LEU A 117 -3.12 -9.96 -6.61
N ARG A 118 -2.50 -10.56 -7.65
CA ARG A 118 -3.26 -11.05 -8.80
C ARG A 118 -4.15 -12.23 -8.41
N SER A 119 -3.66 -13.09 -7.53
CA SER A 119 -4.37 -14.28 -7.05
C SER A 119 -5.52 -13.94 -6.10
N ILE A 120 -5.33 -12.95 -5.21
CA ILE A 120 -6.35 -12.57 -4.22
C ILE A 120 -7.35 -11.53 -4.75
N ALA A 121 -7.01 -10.77 -5.80
CA ALA A 121 -7.86 -9.69 -6.34
C ALA A 121 -9.33 -10.06 -6.61
N PRO A 122 -9.69 -11.28 -7.09
CA PRO A 122 -11.09 -11.66 -7.27
C PRO A 122 -11.89 -11.81 -5.97
N GLN A 123 -11.20 -11.91 -4.83
CA GLN A 123 -11.78 -12.19 -3.52
C GLN A 123 -11.84 -10.96 -2.62
N ILE A 124 -11.20 -9.85 -2.98
CA ILE A 124 -11.20 -8.60 -2.21
C ILE A 124 -12.04 -7.52 -2.90
N ALA A 125 -12.35 -6.44 -2.19
CA ALA A 125 -13.03 -5.29 -2.79
C ALA A 125 -12.21 -4.70 -3.96
N ALA A 126 -12.86 -4.45 -5.10
CA ALA A 126 -12.20 -3.91 -6.28
C ALA A 126 -11.52 -2.55 -6.04
N ALA A 127 -12.12 -1.71 -5.19
CA ALA A 127 -11.53 -0.45 -4.77
C ALA A 127 -10.19 -0.65 -4.06
N ASP A 128 -10.11 -1.61 -3.15
CA ASP A 128 -8.89 -1.92 -2.39
C ASP A 128 -7.84 -2.59 -3.28
N ALA A 129 -8.27 -3.48 -4.19
CA ALA A 129 -7.39 -4.07 -5.20
C ALA A 129 -6.75 -2.99 -6.09
N ALA A 130 -7.49 -1.95 -6.46
CA ALA A 130 -6.97 -0.83 -7.25
C ALA A 130 -5.98 0.06 -6.46
N ILE A 131 -6.16 0.21 -5.15
CA ILE A 131 -5.19 0.87 -4.26
C ILE A 131 -3.92 0.02 -4.14
N ALA A 132 -4.06 -1.27 -3.84
CA ALA A 132 -2.95 -2.20 -3.72
C ALA A 132 -2.16 -2.32 -5.04
N ALA A 133 -2.83 -2.27 -6.19
CA ALA A 133 -2.17 -2.27 -7.50
C ALA A 133 -1.29 -1.04 -7.72
N GLN A 134 -1.75 0.15 -7.32
CA GLN A 134 -0.92 1.36 -7.36
C GLN A 134 0.31 1.20 -6.45
N ALA A 135 0.13 0.70 -5.22
CA ALA A 135 1.23 0.47 -4.29
C ALA A 135 2.26 -0.50 -4.87
N LYS A 136 1.80 -1.69 -5.31
CA LYS A 136 2.64 -2.74 -5.91
C LYS A 136 3.45 -2.20 -7.10
N ALA A 137 2.80 -1.50 -8.03
CA ALA A 137 3.45 -1.00 -9.24
C ALA A 137 4.58 0.00 -8.93
N ILE A 138 4.35 0.96 -8.04
CA ILE A 138 5.35 2.00 -7.73
C ILE A 138 6.48 1.46 -6.85
N LEU A 139 6.17 0.64 -5.84
CA LEU A 139 7.20 0.02 -5.01
C LEU A 139 8.08 -0.94 -5.82
N LYS A 140 7.48 -1.72 -6.73
CA LYS A 140 8.24 -2.55 -7.67
C LYS A 140 9.12 -1.72 -8.59
N TRP A 141 8.64 -0.58 -9.06
CA TRP A 141 9.46 0.33 -9.86
C TRP A 141 10.68 0.82 -9.05
N HIS A 142 10.49 1.30 -7.81
CA HIS A 142 11.59 1.70 -6.93
C HIS A 142 12.61 0.57 -6.67
N SER A 143 12.16 -0.68 -6.48
CA SER A 143 13.06 -1.79 -6.19
C SER A 143 13.87 -2.25 -7.41
N THR A 144 13.38 -2.02 -8.62
CA THR A 144 14.01 -2.48 -9.88
C THR A 144 14.70 -1.38 -10.67
N HIS A 145 14.46 -0.11 -10.35
CA HIS A 145 15.02 1.06 -11.04
C HIS A 145 15.86 1.92 -10.10
N GLN A 146 16.78 1.27 -9.37
CA GLN A 146 17.65 1.94 -8.40
C GLN A 146 18.83 2.71 -9.03
N PHE A 147 19.03 2.57 -10.35
CA PHE A 147 20.13 3.19 -11.08
C PHE A 147 19.60 3.94 -12.30
N CYS A 148 20.24 5.06 -12.62
CA CYS A 148 19.93 5.86 -13.79
C CYS A 148 20.18 5.05 -15.07
N SER A 149 19.15 4.90 -15.90
CA SER A 149 19.26 4.18 -17.17
C SER A 149 20.20 4.85 -18.18
N ALA A 150 20.55 6.13 -18.00
CA ALA A 150 21.45 6.86 -18.88
C ALA A 150 22.93 6.74 -18.49
N CYS A 151 23.27 6.70 -17.20
CA CYS A 151 24.67 6.71 -16.73
C CYS A 151 25.07 5.57 -15.77
N GLY A 152 24.11 4.79 -15.26
CA GLY A 152 24.39 3.70 -14.32
C GLY A 152 24.65 4.15 -12.87
N GLU A 153 24.64 5.45 -12.58
CA GLU A 153 24.74 5.96 -11.20
C GLU A 153 23.48 5.68 -10.39
N LYS A 154 23.60 5.60 -9.07
CA LYS A 154 22.45 5.40 -8.16
C LYS A 154 21.47 6.57 -8.26
N SER A 155 20.18 6.26 -8.46
CA SER A 155 19.08 7.23 -8.54
C SER A 155 18.43 7.49 -7.19
#